data_AF-A0A1F5QRT3-F1
#
_entry.id   AF-A0A1F5QRT3-F1
#
_cell.length_a   1.000
_cell.length_b   1.000
_cell.length_c   1.000
_cell.angle_alpha   90.00
_cell.angle_beta   90.00
_cell.angle_gamma   90.00
#
_symmetry.space_group_name_H-M   'P 1'
#
loop_
_entity.id
_entity.type
_entity.pdbx_description
1 polymer ?
#
loop_
_entity_poly.entity_id
_entity_poly.type
_entity_poly.pdbx_seq_one_letter_code
_entity_poly.pdbx_strand_id
1 'polypeptide(L)'
;MKRIAVTMLGTALAAGLLFGCGGDMVTQVLSKPESQAQVMDMIGASPEMAGQMVDRLLADDGTRAMLLQKMMASGPAAQELMTNIARDRSMLDGVMNLATQDSTMREHVMTLMKGMQMMRSR
;
A
#
# COMPACT_ATOMS: atom_id res chain seq x y z
N MET A 1 -31.59 54.07 10.95
CA MET A 1 -30.76 53.84 9.73
C MET A 1 -29.35 53.42 10.16
N LYS A 2 -29.17 52.15 10.56
CA LYS A 2 -27.92 51.64 11.17
C LYS A 2 -27.62 50.21 10.69
N ARG A 3 -27.76 49.98 9.37
CA ARG A 3 -27.63 48.64 8.76
C ARG A 3 -26.83 48.63 7.44
N ILE A 4 -26.02 49.65 7.18
CA ILE A 4 -25.26 49.78 5.90
C ILE A 4 -23.73 49.72 6.11
N ALA A 5 -23.25 49.67 7.36
CA ALA A 5 -21.81 49.75 7.66
C ALA A 5 -21.08 48.40 7.82
N VAL A 6 -21.70 47.26 7.47
CA VAL A 6 -21.08 45.93 7.67
C VAL A 6 -20.63 45.28 6.35
N THR A 7 -21.04 45.81 5.20
CA THR A 7 -20.72 45.25 3.87
C THR A 7 -19.48 45.86 3.22
N MET A 8 -18.49 46.29 4.01
CA MET A 8 -17.26 46.93 3.52
C MET A 8 -15.97 46.35 4.11
N LEU A 9 -15.98 45.09 4.56
CA LEU A 9 -14.81 44.43 5.16
C LEU A 9 -14.51 43.03 4.60
N GLY A 10 -15.08 42.67 3.45
CA GLY A 10 -15.11 41.28 2.97
C GLY A 10 -14.59 41.02 1.56
N THR A 11 -13.88 41.95 0.93
CA THR A 11 -13.46 41.82 -0.49
C THR A 11 -12.03 42.29 -0.75
N ALA A 12 -11.14 42.20 0.24
CA ALA A 12 -9.70 42.45 0.05
C ALA A 12 -8.86 41.16 0.00
N LEU A 13 -9.47 39.97 0.20
CA LEU A 13 -8.74 38.70 0.32
C LEU A 13 -8.72 37.82 -0.94
N ALA A 14 -9.23 38.32 -2.08
CA ALA A 14 -9.42 37.50 -3.28
C ALA A 14 -8.40 37.72 -4.41
N ALA A 15 -7.45 38.65 -4.27
CA ALA A 15 -6.55 39.04 -5.38
C ALA A 15 -5.09 38.56 -5.23
N GLY A 16 -4.77 37.75 -4.21
CA GLY A 16 -3.38 37.33 -3.94
C GLY A 16 -2.99 35.92 -4.40
N LEU A 17 -3.92 35.07 -4.83
CA LEU A 17 -3.66 33.64 -5.00
C LEU A 17 -3.24 33.19 -6.40
N LEU A 18 -3.01 34.10 -7.35
CA LEU A 18 -2.82 33.72 -8.75
C LEU A 18 -1.38 33.76 -9.30
N PHE A 19 -0.36 34.05 -8.49
CA PHE A 19 1.02 34.02 -9.01
C PHE A 19 2.01 33.47 -7.97
N GLY A 20 2.40 32.18 -8.10
CA GLY A 20 3.76 31.74 -7.72
C GLY A 20 4.02 30.63 -6.68
N CYS A 21 3.03 29.88 -6.15
CA CYS A 21 3.24 29.00 -4.97
C CYS A 21 3.23 27.47 -5.19
N GLY A 22 3.61 26.96 -6.37
CA GLY A 22 3.65 25.50 -6.62
C GLY A 22 4.81 24.76 -5.95
N GLY A 23 5.95 25.43 -5.73
CA GLY A 23 7.16 24.80 -5.19
C GLY A 23 7.29 24.82 -3.66
N ASP A 24 6.65 25.79 -3.00
CA ASP A 24 6.78 25.96 -1.55
C ASP A 24 5.97 24.91 -0.79
N MET A 25 4.74 24.61 -1.22
CA MET A 25 3.87 23.67 -0.50
C MET A 25 4.42 22.24 -0.41
N VAL A 26 5.02 21.70 -1.48
CA VAL A 26 5.60 20.35 -1.44
C VAL A 26 6.82 20.32 -0.51
N THR A 27 7.68 21.33 -0.60
CA THR A 27 8.86 21.48 0.25
C THR A 27 8.47 21.65 1.71
N GLN A 28 7.38 22.38 1.97
CA GLN A 28 6.85 22.64 3.30
C GLN A 28 6.16 21.39 3.90
N VAL A 29 5.50 20.57 3.09
CA VAL A 29 4.96 19.27 3.50
C VAL A 29 6.09 18.29 3.81
N LEU A 30 7.11 18.23 2.95
CA LEU A 30 8.25 17.32 3.14
C LEU A 30 9.13 17.72 4.33
N SER A 31 9.20 18.99 4.70
CA SER A 31 10.01 19.47 5.82
C SER A 31 9.32 19.35 7.19
N LYS A 32 8.02 19.06 7.24
CA LYS A 32 7.25 18.98 8.49
C LYS A 32 6.69 17.58 8.73
N PRO A 33 7.12 16.87 9.80
CA PRO A 33 6.63 15.51 10.08
C PRO A 33 5.11 15.46 10.32
N GLU A 34 4.55 16.50 10.93
CA GLU A 34 3.09 16.62 11.14
C GLU A 34 2.32 16.69 9.82
N SER A 35 2.85 17.44 8.84
CA SER A 35 2.22 17.54 7.51
C SER A 35 2.35 16.24 6.73
N GLN A 36 3.46 15.52 6.86
CA GLN A 36 3.60 14.18 6.27
C GLN A 36 2.58 13.20 6.85
N ALA A 37 2.43 13.17 8.18
CA ALA A 37 1.46 12.32 8.86
C ALA A 37 0.03 12.66 8.39
N GLN A 38 -0.33 13.94 8.35
CA GLN A 38 -1.64 14.38 7.88
C GLN A 38 -1.94 13.95 6.43
N VAL A 39 -0.94 14.01 5.54
CA VAL A 39 -1.10 13.53 4.16
C VAL A 39 -1.31 12.01 4.14
N MET A 40 -0.55 11.26 4.93
CA MET A 40 -0.69 9.80 5.02
C MET A 40 -2.05 9.40 5.59
N ASP A 41 -2.55 10.12 6.60
CA ASP A 41 -3.88 9.89 7.18
C ASP A 41 -4.98 10.16 6.15
N MET A 42 -4.86 11.22 5.35
CA MET A 42 -5.80 11.51 4.27
C MET A 42 -5.78 10.42 3.18
N ILE A 43 -4.60 9.92 2.81
CA ILE A 43 -4.47 8.81 1.87
C ILE A 43 -5.13 7.56 2.45
N GLY A 44 -4.86 7.22 3.70
CA GLY A 44 -5.43 6.05 4.38
C GLY A 44 -6.95 6.13 4.53
N ALA A 45 -7.51 7.33 4.67
CA ALA A 45 -8.95 7.54 4.76
C ALA A 45 -9.69 7.45 3.41
N SER A 46 -8.98 7.44 2.29
CA SER A 46 -9.56 7.39 0.94
C SER A 46 -9.09 6.13 0.18
N PRO A 47 -9.96 5.13 -0.02
CA PRO A 47 -9.60 3.91 -0.73
C PRO A 47 -9.06 4.15 -2.15
N GLU A 48 -9.59 5.15 -2.84
CA GLU A 48 -9.14 5.50 -4.19
C GLU A 48 -7.70 6.05 -4.19
N MET A 49 -7.39 6.97 -3.26
CA MET A 49 -6.04 7.51 -3.14
C MET A 49 -5.05 6.46 -2.63
N ALA A 50 -5.48 5.61 -1.70
CA ALA A 50 -4.69 4.48 -1.24
C ALA A 50 -4.35 3.51 -2.39
N GLY A 51 -5.34 3.18 -3.24
CA GLY A 51 -5.14 2.36 -4.43
C GLY A 51 -4.10 2.97 -5.38
N GLN A 52 -4.27 4.25 -5.73
CA GLN A 52 -3.31 4.96 -6.59
C GLN A 52 -1.89 5.01 -5.99
N MET A 53 -1.77 5.13 -4.67
CA MET A 53 -0.47 5.10 -3.99
C MET A 53 0.17 3.71 -4.10
N VAL A 54 -0.60 2.64 -3.89
CA VAL A 54 -0.11 1.27 -4.06
C VAL A 54 0.33 1.03 -5.51
N ASP A 55 -0.44 1.46 -6.50
CA ASP A 55 -0.08 1.32 -7.92
C ASP A 55 1.26 2.00 -8.23
N ARG A 56 1.49 3.20 -7.69
CA ARG A 56 2.78 3.90 -7.83
C ARG A 56 3.93 3.15 -7.15
N LEU A 57 3.69 2.60 -5.96
CA LEU A 57 4.71 1.80 -5.25
C LEU A 57 5.04 0.51 -5.99
N LEU A 58 4.09 -0.10 -6.69
CA LEU A 58 4.30 -1.32 -7.48
C LEU A 58 5.02 -1.03 -8.81
N ALA A 59 4.88 0.17 -9.37
CA ALA A 59 5.47 0.55 -10.64
C ALA A 59 7.01 0.67 -10.61
N ASP A 60 7.59 1.03 -9.46
CA ASP A 60 9.04 1.09 -9.26
C ASP A 60 9.57 -0.15 -8.54
N ASP A 61 10.68 -0.71 -9.02
CA ASP A 61 11.24 -1.96 -8.52
C ASP A 61 11.70 -1.87 -7.06
N GLY A 62 12.27 -0.73 -6.66
CA GLY A 62 12.76 -0.50 -5.31
C GLY A 62 11.63 -0.38 -4.30
N THR A 63 10.61 0.42 -4.62
CA THR A 63 9.43 0.55 -3.76
C THR A 63 8.57 -0.70 -3.76
N ARG A 64 8.52 -1.46 -4.87
CA ARG A 64 7.81 -2.74 -4.93
C ARG A 64 8.43 -3.76 -4.00
N ALA A 65 9.76 -3.91 -4.03
CA ALA A 65 10.47 -4.81 -3.11
C ALA A 65 10.23 -4.42 -1.65
N MET A 66 10.26 -3.12 -1.34
CA MET A 66 9.99 -2.61 0.02
C MET A 66 8.56 -2.87 0.47
N LEU A 67 7.56 -2.66 -0.40
CA LEU A 67 6.15 -2.93 -0.11
C LEU A 67 5.95 -4.41 0.21
N LEU A 68 6.49 -5.30 -0.61
CA LEU A 68 6.42 -6.75 -0.39
C LEU A 68 7.09 -7.15 0.94
N GLN A 69 8.27 -6.59 1.25
CA GLN A 69 8.96 -6.84 2.51
C GLN A 69 8.12 -6.40 3.72
N LYS A 70 7.53 -5.21 3.69
CA LYS A 70 6.67 -4.71 4.77
C LYS A 70 5.39 -5.54 4.91
N MET A 71 4.81 -5.99 3.80
CA MET A 71 3.64 -6.86 3.80
C MET A 71 3.98 -8.21 4.44
N MET A 72 5.12 -8.82 4.09
CA MET A 72 5.57 -10.08 4.70
C MET A 72 5.93 -9.94 6.19
N ALA A 73 6.47 -8.78 6.59
CA ALA A 73 6.77 -8.51 8.00
C ALA A 73 5.51 -8.26 8.84
N SER A 74 4.38 -7.92 8.19
CA SER A 74 3.08 -7.77 8.83
C SER A 74 2.40 -9.14 8.95
N GLY A 75 2.33 -9.69 10.16
CA GLY A 75 1.70 -10.99 10.42
C GLY A 75 0.30 -11.14 9.82
N PRO A 76 -0.63 -10.19 10.05
CA PRO A 76 -1.97 -10.24 9.46
C PRO A 76 -1.97 -10.19 7.93
N ALA A 77 -1.19 -9.29 7.33
CA ALA A 77 -1.15 -9.15 5.87
C ALA A 77 -0.51 -10.36 5.19
N ALA A 78 0.53 -10.94 5.80
CA ALA A 78 1.15 -12.18 5.34
C ALA A 78 0.17 -13.35 5.42
N GLN A 79 -0.61 -13.48 6.50
CA GLN A 79 -1.64 -14.51 6.63
C GLN A 79 -2.75 -14.36 5.59
N GLU A 80 -3.19 -13.13 5.32
CA GLU A 80 -4.18 -12.84 4.30
C GLU A 80 -3.66 -13.16 2.90
N LEU A 81 -2.42 -12.79 2.60
CA LEU A 81 -1.76 -13.15 1.34
C LEU A 81 -1.69 -14.67 1.16
N MET A 82 -1.23 -15.42 2.17
CA MET A 82 -1.18 -16.89 2.11
C MET A 82 -2.57 -17.50 1.91
N THR A 83 -3.60 -16.94 2.55
CA THR A 83 -4.99 -17.37 2.38
C THR A 83 -5.46 -17.14 0.94
N ASN A 84 -5.12 -15.99 0.34
CA ASN A 84 -5.46 -15.68 -1.04
C ASN A 84 -4.74 -16.62 -2.02
N ILE A 85 -3.45 -16.89 -1.81
CA ILE A 85 -2.70 -17.89 -2.60
C ILE A 85 -3.34 -19.27 -2.48
N ALA A 86 -3.72 -19.70 -1.28
CA ALA A 86 -4.34 -21.01 -1.07
C ALA A 86 -5.72 -21.13 -1.73
N ARG A 87 -6.46 -20.02 -1.88
CA ARG A 87 -7.77 -19.97 -2.53
C ARG A 87 -7.68 -19.89 -4.05
N ASP A 88 -6.66 -19.22 -4.58
CA ASP A 88 -6.43 -19.11 -6.01
C ASP A 88 -5.55 -20.28 -6.50
N ARG A 89 -6.17 -21.23 -7.21
CA ARG A 89 -5.46 -22.39 -7.75
C ARG A 89 -4.32 -22.02 -8.68
N SER A 90 -4.46 -20.96 -9.47
CA SER A 90 -3.42 -20.54 -10.41
C SER A 90 -2.18 -20.01 -9.68
N MET A 91 -2.38 -19.25 -8.60
CA MET A 91 -1.31 -18.78 -7.75
C MET A 91 -0.66 -19.94 -6.99
N LEU A 92 -1.46 -20.85 -6.43
CA LEU A 92 -0.97 -22.03 -5.75
C LEU A 92 -0.12 -22.90 -6.69
N ASP A 93 -0.61 -23.17 -7.89
CA ASP A 93 0.12 -23.95 -8.90
C ASP A 93 1.42 -23.23 -9.29
N GLY A 94 1.41 -21.90 -9.40
CA GLY A 94 2.61 -21.09 -9.64
C GLY A 94 3.65 -21.26 -8.52
N VAL A 95 3.23 -21.18 -7.25
CA VAL A 95 4.11 -21.38 -6.10
C VAL A 95 4.65 -22.81 -6.06
N MET A 96 3.81 -23.81 -6.31
CA MET A 96 4.24 -25.22 -6.33
C MET A 96 5.18 -25.52 -7.50
N ASN A 97 4.94 -24.94 -8.67
CA ASN A 97 5.82 -25.07 -9.82
C ASN A 97 7.18 -24.40 -9.57
N LEU A 98 7.20 -23.24 -8.90
CA LEU A 98 8.44 -22.59 -8.49
C LEU A 98 9.19 -23.45 -7.46
N ALA A 99 8.48 -23.97 -6.46
CA ALA A 99 9.02 -24.83 -5.41
C ALA A 99 9.59 -26.16 -5.94
N THR A 100 9.04 -26.71 -7.02
CA THR A 100 9.52 -27.98 -7.60
C THR A 100 10.70 -27.80 -8.55
N GLN A 101 10.96 -26.58 -9.02
CA GLN A 101 12.16 -26.25 -9.81
C GLN A 101 13.42 -26.22 -8.94
N ASP A 102 13.31 -25.80 -7.68
CA ASP A 102 14.40 -25.89 -6.71
C ASP A 102 14.51 -27.30 -6.12
N SER A 103 15.70 -27.90 -6.18
CA SER A 103 15.89 -29.29 -5.76
C SER A 103 15.64 -29.53 -4.27
N THR A 104 16.00 -28.56 -3.42
CA THR A 104 15.85 -28.66 -1.96
C THR A 104 14.38 -28.51 -1.57
N MET A 105 13.69 -27.54 -2.18
CA MET A 105 12.27 -27.33 -1.94
C MET A 105 11.42 -28.47 -2.50
N ARG A 106 11.77 -29.02 -3.66
CA ARG A 106 11.12 -30.23 -4.21
C ARG A 106 11.20 -31.41 -3.23
N GLU A 107 12.36 -31.66 -2.65
CA GLU A 107 12.53 -32.73 -1.66
C GLU A 107 11.67 -32.49 -0.41
N HIS A 108 11.60 -31.24 0.05
CA HIS A 108 10.74 -30.85 1.16
C HIS A 108 9.25 -31.11 0.85
N VAL A 109 8.77 -30.68 -0.32
CA VAL A 109 7.39 -30.93 -0.79
C VAL A 109 7.09 -32.42 -0.86
N MET A 110 7.99 -33.22 -1.44
CA MET A 110 7.81 -34.67 -1.53
C MET A 110 7.77 -35.35 -0.16
N THR A 111 8.55 -34.87 0.80
CA THR A 111 8.53 -35.35 2.18
C THR A 111 7.18 -35.08 2.85
N LEU A 112 6.63 -33.87 2.67
CA LEU A 112 5.30 -33.52 3.17
C LEU A 112 4.21 -34.40 2.53
N MET A 113 4.26 -34.61 1.21
CA MET A 113 3.30 -35.47 0.50
C MET A 113 3.35 -36.91 0.98
N LYS A 114 4.55 -37.48 1.17
CA LYS A 114 4.73 -38.82 1.75
C LYS A 114 4.16 -38.89 3.17
N GLY A 115 4.41 -37.87 4.00
CA GLY A 115 3.82 -37.76 5.34
C GLY A 115 2.30 -37.80 5.33
N MET A 116 1.66 -37.03 4.45
CA MET A 116 0.20 -37.03 4.30
C MET A 116 -0.35 -38.37 3.78
N GLN A 117 0.34 -39.01 2.83
CA GLN A 117 -0.06 -40.33 2.33
C GLN A 117 -0.01 -41.39 3.42
N MET A 118 1.05 -41.41 4.23
CA MET A 118 1.18 -42.33 5.36
C MET A 118 0.13 -42.11 6.45
N MET A 119 -0.28 -40.86 6.70
CA MET A 119 -1.38 -40.56 7.62
C MET A 119 -2.74 -41.01 7.07
N ARG A 120 -2.96 -40.91 5.76
CA ARG A 120 -4.21 -41.32 5.11
C ARG A 120 -4.33 -42.85 4.98
N SER A 121 -3.22 -43.58 4.94
CA SER A 121 -3.19 -45.04 4.80
C SER A 121 -3.22 -45.80 6.13
N ARG A 122 -3.37 -45.09 7.27
CA ARG A 122 -3.67 -45.68 8.58
C ARG A 122 -5.16 -45.58 8.85
#